data_AF-A0A1M6LSK3-F1
#
_entry.id   AF-A0A1M6LSK3-F1
#
_cell.length_a   1.000
_cell.length_b   1.000
_cell.length_c   1.000
_cell.angle_alpha   90.00
_cell.angle_beta   90.00
_cell.angle_gamma   90.00
#
_symmetry.space_group_name_H-M   'P 1'
#
loop_
_entity.id
_entity.type
_entity.pdbx_description
1 polymer ?
#
loop_
_entity_poly.entity_id
_entity_poly.type
_entity_poly.pdbx_seq_one_letter_code
_entity_poly.pdbx_strand_id
1 'polypeptide(L)' 'MLSEETGLSQSNVSNHLACLKDCGLVLNRQEWRHVYYRIADEKILTLLNIADEVVADNTQRIADCVNYCVHDK' A
#
# COMPACT_ATOMS: atom_id res chain seq x y z
N MET A 1 5.46 -13.52 1.26
CA MET A 1 5.03 -12.90 2.54
C MET A 1 4.95 -11.39 2.36
N LEU A 2 4.07 -10.62 3.02
CA LEU A 2 3.95 -9.16 2.75
C LEU A 2 5.28 -8.38 2.90
N SER A 3 6.18 -8.84 3.75
CA SER A 3 7.53 -8.28 3.87
C SER A 3 8.40 -8.46 2.63
N GLU A 4 8.24 -9.57 1.90
CA GLU A 4 8.99 -9.82 0.67
C GLU A 4 8.45 -8.96 -0.48
N GLU A 5 7.13 -8.83 -0.59
CA GLU A 5 6.47 -8.01 -1.63
C GLU A 5 6.73 -6.52 -1.47
N THR A 6 6.84 -6.04 -0.22
CA THR A 6 7.06 -4.61 0.07
C THR A 6 8.53 -4.23 0.23
N GLY A 7 9.45 -5.20 0.28
CA GLY A 7 10.86 -4.99 0.62
C GLY A 7 11.11 -4.47 2.05
N LEU A 8 10.07 -4.41 2.89
CA LEU A 8 10.16 -3.93 4.27
C LEU A 8 10.45 -5.07 5.25
N SER A 9 11.11 -4.74 6.37
CA SER A 9 11.27 -5.69 7.47
C SER A 9 9.91 -6.15 8.00
N GLN A 10 9.84 -7.38 8.53
CA GLN A 10 8.62 -7.93 9.10
C GLN A 10 8.03 -7.03 10.18
N SER A 11 8.87 -6.43 11.02
CA SER A 11 8.45 -5.53 12.10
C SER A 11 7.85 -4.23 11.55
N ASN A 12 8.44 -3.66 10.50
CA ASN A 12 7.89 -2.46 9.84
C ASN A 12 6.53 -2.77 9.20
N VAL A 13 6.42 -3.87 8.46
CA VAL A 13 5.14 -4.30 7.87
C VAL A 13 4.08 -4.48 8.96
N SER A 14 4.42 -5.14 10.07
CA SER A 14 3.47 -5.34 11.18
C SER A 14 3.01 -4.01 11.79
N ASN A 15 3.92 -3.05 11.98
CA ASN A 15 3.59 -1.74 12.53
C ASN A 15 2.65 -0.95 11.59
N HIS A 16 2.95 -0.94 10.28
CA HIS A 16 2.07 -0.27 9.31
C HIS A 16 0.70 -0.94 9.23
N LEU A 17 0.64 -2.27 9.21
CA LEU A 17 -0.64 -2.99 9.19
C LEU A 17 -1.47 -2.78 10.44
N ALA A 18 -0.84 -2.64 11.62
CA ALA A 18 -1.53 -2.26 12.84
C ALA A 18 -2.14 -0.86 12.72
N CYS A 19 -1.37 0.12 12.28
CA CYS A 19 -1.87 1.49 12.04
C CYS A 19 -3.03 1.51 11.03
N LEU A 20 -2.89 0.85 9.89
CA LEU A 20 -3.94 0.77 8.87
C LEU A 20 -5.21 0.09 9.40
N LYS A 21 -5.07 -0.92 10.25
CA LYS A 21 -6.21 -1.58 10.91
C LYS A 21 -6.90 -0.62 11.88
N ASP A 22 -6.13 0.06 12.73
CA ASP A 22 -6.65 1.00 13.73
C ASP A 22 -7.33 2.21 13.06
N CYS A 23 -6.86 2.64 11.89
CA CYS A 23 -7.51 3.64 11.05
C CYS A 23 -8.74 3.11 10.28
N GLY A 24 -9.02 1.80 10.33
CA GLY A 24 -10.17 1.19 9.64
C GLY A 24 -9.98 1.02 8.13
N LEU A 25 -8.75 1.12 7.61
CA LEU A 25 -8.46 0.97 6.18
C LEU A 25 -8.34 -0.51 5.77
N VAL A 26 -7.90 -1.36 6.70
CA VAL A 26 -7.79 -2.80 6.50
C VAL A 26 -8.46 -3.56 7.63
N LEU A 27 -8.90 -4.78 7.30
CA LEU A 27 -9.36 -5.77 8.25
C LEU A 27 -8.36 -6.91 8.32
N ASN A 28 -8.34 -7.63 9.43
CA ASN A 28 -7.50 -8.80 9.59
C ASN A 28 -8.29 -10.05 9.98
N ARG A 29 -7.77 -11.21 9.61
CA ARG A 29 -8.23 -12.53 10.03
C ARG A 29 -7.01 -13.33 10.44
N GLN A 30 -7.03 -13.85 11.66
CA GLN A 30 -6.03 -14.82 12.08
C GLN A 30 -6.45 -16.22 11.64
N GLU A 31 -5.52 -16.95 11.03
CA GLU A 31 -5.70 -18.32 10.61
C GLU A 31 -4.43 -19.10 10.91
N TRP A 32 -4.51 -19.95 11.94
CA TRP A 32 -3.39 -20.69 12.50
C TRP A 32 -2.22 -19.77 12.90
N ARG A 33 -1.07 -19.91 12.21
CA ARG A 33 0.16 -19.15 12.45
C ARG A 33 0.25 -17.87 11.62
N HIS A 34 -0.72 -17.61 10.75
CA HIS A 34 -0.70 -16.48 9.84
C HIS A 34 -1.85 -15.51 10.12
N VAL A 35 -1.58 -14.23 9.88
CA VAL A 35 -2.59 -13.18 9.90
C VAL A 35 -2.73 -12.66 8.49
N TYR A 36 -3.94 -12.74 7.97
CA TYR A 36 -4.30 -12.26 6.64
C TYR A 36 -4.96 -10.89 6.76
N TYR A 37 -4.60 -10.00 5.85
CA TYR A 37 -5.16 -8.65 5.79
C TYR A 37 -5.94 -8.48 4.49
N ARG A 38 -7.01 -7.68 4.53
CA ARG A 38 -7.79 -7.28 3.36
C ARG A 38 -8.22 -5.82 3.50
N ILE A 39 -8.50 -5.16 2.38
CA ILE A 39 -9.12 -3.83 2.39
C ILE A 39 -10.48 -3.90 3.10
N ALA A 40 -10.77 -2.89 3.93
CA ALA A 40 -11.97 -2.87 4.75
C ALA A 40 -13.25 -2.58 3.95
N ASP A 41 -13.18 -1.67 2.98
CA ASP A 41 -14.32 -1.14 2.22
C ASP A 41 -14.01 -1.02 0.73
N GLU A 42 -14.98 -1.31 -0.12
CA GLU A 42 -14.90 -1.17 -1.58
C GLU A 42 -14.55 0.27 -2.00
N LYS A 43 -15.00 1.28 -1.27
CA LYS A 43 -14.65 2.69 -1.54
C LYS A 43 -13.15 2.96 -1.49
N ILE A 44 -12.42 2.29 -0.60
CA ILE A 44 -10.96 2.40 -0.52
C ILE A 44 -10.34 1.78 -1.77
N LEU A 45 -10.86 0.63 -2.20
CA LEU A 45 -10.41 -0.01 -3.44
C LEU A 45 -10.69 0.88 -4.66
N THR A 46 -11.87 1.50 -4.74
CA THR A 46 -12.21 2.46 -5.79
C THR A 46 -11.25 3.65 -5.79
N LEU A 47 -10.94 4.21 -4.61
CA LEU A 47 -9.99 5.31 -4.49
C LEU A 47 -8.60 4.92 -5.02
N LEU A 48 -8.10 3.72 -4.64
CA LEU A 48 -6.82 3.22 -5.11
C LEU A 48 -6.81 3.03 -6.64
N ASN A 49 -7.88 2.46 -7.21
CA ASN A 49 -8.00 2.30 -8.65
C ASN A 49 -7.98 3.64 -9.39
N ILE A 50 -8.70 4.65 -8.88
CA ILE A 50 -8.66 6.01 -9.45
C ILE A 50 -7.27 6.61 -9.34
N ALA A 51 -6.59 6.42 -8.21
CA ALA A 51 -5.22 6.89 -8.04
C ALA A 51 -4.28 6.24 -9.07
N ASP A 52 -4.40 4.93 -9.27
CA ASP A 52 -3.63 4.18 -10.27
C ASP A 52 -3.91 4.67 -11.69
N GLU A 53 -5.18 4.90 -12.05
CA GLU A 53 -5.58 5.46 -13.35
C GLU A 53 -4.95 6.84 -13.57
N VAL A 54 -5.05 7.74 -12.57
CA VAL A 54 -4.47 9.08 -12.65
C VAL A 54 -2.96 9.03 -12.80
N VAL A 55 -2.27 8.15 -12.06
CA VAL A 55 -0.82 7.98 -12.19
C VAL A 55 -0.48 7.42 -13.58
N ALA A 56 -1.19 6.40 -14.04
CA ALA A 56 -0.98 5.79 -15.34
C ALA A 56 -1.09 6.82 -16.48
N ASP A 57 -2.17 7.61 -16.49
CA ASP A 57 -2.42 8.66 -17.48
C ASP A 57 -1.36 9.76 -17.48
N ASN A 58 -0.70 9.98 -16.34
CA ASN A 58 0.30 11.02 -16.17
C ASN A 58 1.73 10.48 -16.10
N THR A 59 1.96 9.19 -16.34
CA THR A 59 3.26 8.52 -16.15
C THR A 59 4.41 9.29 -16.79
N GLN A 60 4.27 9.65 -18.07
CA GLN A 60 5.32 10.37 -18.80
C GLN A 60 5.59 11.75 -18.17
N ARG A 61 4.53 12.49 -17.82
CA ARG A 61 4.64 13.82 -17.24
C ARG A 61 5.27 13.79 -15.84
N ILE A 62 5.00 12.73 -15.08
CA ILE A 62 5.60 12.50 -13.76
C ILE A 62 7.07 12.11 -13.91
N ALA A 63 7.40 11.22 -14.84
CA ALA A 63 8.77 10.80 -15.11
C ALA A 63 9.67 11.97 -15.58
N ASP A 64 9.11 12.87 -16.39
CA ASP A 64 9.81 14.06 -16.88
C ASP A 64 9.92 15.17 -15.81
N CYS A 65 9.22 15.03 -14.68
CA CYS A 65 9.28 15.99 -13.59
C CYS A 65 10.57 15.77 -12.77
N VAL A 66 11.52 16.69 -12.95
CA VAL A 66 12.85 16.71 -12.31
C VAL A 66 12.80 16.55 -10.77
N ASN A 67 11.66 16.84 -10.14
CA ASN A 67 11.48 16.69 -8.69
C ASN A 67 11.18 15.24 -8.23
N TYR A 68 10.61 14.38 -9.08
CA TYR A 68 10.27 13.00 -8.71
C TYR A 68 11.42 12.00 -8.91
N CYS A 69 12.46 12.37 -9.67
CA CYS A 69 13.64 11.54 -9.90
C CYS A 69 14.63 11.51 -8.72
N VAL A 70 14.37 12.21 -7.60
CA VAL A 70 15.33 12.40 -6.49
C VAL A 70 14.97 11.58 -5.24
N HIS A 71 14.40 10.37 -5.41
CA HIS A 71 14.24 9.45 -4.28
C HIS A 71 14.72 8.03 -4.58
N ASP A 72 15.98 7.93 -5.02
CA ASP A 72 16.81 6.77 -4.72
C ASP A 72 17.70 7.12 -3.51
N LYS A 73 17.44 6.47 -2.37
CA LYS A 73 18.33 6.42 -1.21
C LYS A 73 18.58 4.97 -0.85
#